data_AF-A0A9E4I0F8-F1
#
_entry.id   AF-A0A9E4I0F8-F1
#
_cell.length_a   1.000
_cell.length_b   1.000
_cell.length_c   1.000
_cell.angle_alpha   90.00
_cell.angle_beta   90.00
_cell.angle_gamma   90.00
#
_symmetry.space_group_name_H-M   'P 1'
#
loop_
_entity.id
_entity.type
_entity.pdbx_description
1 polymer ?
#
loop_
_entity_poly.entity_id
_entity_poly.type
_entity_poly.pdbx_seq_one_letter_code
_entity_poly.pdbx_strand_id
1 'polypeptide(L)' 'MRRGPSAGAELLFLPPSSPDLNPIEMTFAKLTASLSKAAGCTVEGLPKAIVWLLGTFLPQKCRNDLVAAGYGPT' A
#
# COMPACT_ATOMS: atom_id res chain seq x y z
N MET A 1 -9.10 -23.98 5.84
CA MET A 1 -9.58 -23.46 4.53
C MET A 1 -8.60 -22.43 4.01
N ARG A 2 -7.90 -22.66 2.89
CA ARG A 2 -7.30 -21.55 2.14
C ARG A 2 -8.24 -21.24 0.98
N ARG A 3 -8.97 -20.13 1.07
CA ARG A 3 -9.66 -19.58 -0.11
C ARG A 3 -8.56 -19.03 -1.02
N GLY A 4 -8.37 -19.68 -2.17
CA GLY A 4 -7.52 -19.18 -3.25
C GLY A 4 -8.21 -18.06 -4.03
N PRO A 5 -7.48 -17.40 -4.95
CA PRO A 5 -8.03 -16.32 -5.75
C PRO A 5 -9.25 -16.81 -6.54
N SER A 6 -10.34 -16.05 -6.44
CA SER A 6 -11.49 -16.15 -7.34
C SER A 6 -11.40 -14.96 -8.32
N ALA A 7 -12.04 -15.07 -9.49
CA ALA A 7 -12.05 -14.04 -10.55
C ALA A 7 -10.77 -13.89 -11.41
N GLY A 8 -10.03 -14.98 -11.65
CA GLY A 8 -8.94 -14.99 -12.64
C GLY A 8 -7.63 -14.33 -12.17
N ALA A 9 -7.48 -14.11 -10.86
CA ALA A 9 -6.23 -13.61 -10.29
C ALA A 9 -5.20 -14.73 -10.09
N GLU A 10 -3.92 -14.41 -10.29
CA GLU A 10 -2.79 -15.29 -10.02
C GLU A 10 -2.23 -15.02 -8.62
N LEU A 11 -1.79 -16.08 -7.93
CA LEU A 11 -1.12 -15.96 -6.64
C LEU A 11 0.39 -15.89 -6.86
N LEU A 12 1.01 -14.75 -6.57
CA LEU A 12 2.46 -14.57 -6.65
C LEU A 12 3.12 -14.92 -5.30
N PHE A 13 4.28 -15.57 -5.36
CA PHE A 13 5.05 -15.91 -4.17
C PHE A 13 5.72 -14.65 -3.60
N LEU A 14 5.53 -14.42 -2.30
CA LEU A 14 6.24 -13.40 -1.53
C LEU A 14 7.09 -14.12 -0.46
N PRO A 15 8.42 -14.00 -0.45
CA PRO A 15 9.24 -14.61 0.58
C PRO A 15 8.91 -14.01 1.96
N PRO A 16 9.04 -14.78 3.06
CA PRO A 16 8.79 -14.28 4.41
C PRO A 16 9.63 -13.04 4.72
N SER A 17 9.05 -12.09 5.45
CA SER A 17 9.73 -10.87 5.92
C SER A 17 10.47 -10.08 4.83
N SER A 18 9.91 -10.02 3.62
CA SER A 18 10.47 -9.30 2.47
C SER A 18 9.70 -8.00 2.18
N PRO A 19 9.87 -6.94 3.00
CA PRO A 19 9.13 -5.68 2.83
C PRO A 19 9.45 -5.00 1.50
N ASP A 20 10.68 -5.13 1.00
CA ASP A 20 11.13 -4.55 -0.28
C ASP A 20 10.43 -5.19 -1.49
N LEU A 21 9.90 -6.41 -1.33
CA LEU A 21 9.16 -7.13 -2.35
C LEU A 21 7.64 -7.03 -2.14
N ASN A 22 7.17 -6.26 -1.15
CA ASN A 22 5.76 -6.11 -0.86
C ASN A 22 5.29 -4.67 -1.15
N PRO A 23 4.70 -4.39 -2.32
CA PRO A 23 4.36 -3.03 -2.73
C PRO A 23 3.32 -2.37 -1.80
N ILE A 24 2.53 -3.17 -1.06
CA ILE A 24 1.60 -2.62 -0.07
C ILE A 24 2.34 -2.01 1.13
N GLU A 25 3.45 -2.60 1.58
CA GLU A 25 4.23 -2.10 2.72
C GLU A 25 4.87 -0.76 2.35
N MET A 26 5.39 -0.64 1.13
CA MET A 26 5.96 0.61 0.61
C MET A 26 4.92 1.73 0.56
N THR A 27 3.72 1.41 0.06
CA THR A 27 2.61 2.38 -0.02
C THR A 27 2.11 2.74 1.39
N PHE A 28 2.00 1.76 2.28
CA PHE A 28 1.53 1.94 3.65
C PHE A 28 2.52 2.77 4.48
N ALA A 29 3.83 2.57 4.32
CA ALA A 29 4.86 3.40 4.95
C ALA A 29 4.74 4.88 4.56
N LYS A 30 4.37 5.19 3.31
CA LYS A 30 4.11 6.57 2.86
C LYS A 30 2.84 7.15 3.48
N LEU A 31 1.80 6.32 3.62
CA LEU A 31 0.54 6.72 4.25
C LEU A 31 0.77 7.05 5.73
N THR A 32 1.45 6.18 6.47
CA THR A 32 1.76 6.39 7.89
C THR A 32 2.68 7.60 8.08
N ALA A 33 3.70 7.78 7.23
CA ALA A 33 4.53 8.97 7.27
C ALA A 33 3.73 10.26 7.03
N SER A 34 2.75 10.23 6.11
CA SER A 34 1.86 11.36 5.84
C SER A 34 0.91 11.64 7.02
N LEU A 35 0.37 10.60 7.63
CA LEU A 35 -0.45 10.69 8.84
C LEU A 35 0.33 11.30 10.02
N SER A 36 1.57 10.86 10.25
CA SER A 36 2.42 11.42 11.31
C SER A 36 2.75 12.89 11.07
N LYS A 37 2.94 13.30 9.82
CA LYS A 37 3.18 14.71 9.45
C LYS A 37 1.95 15.60 9.58
N ALA A 38 0.76 15.04 9.43
CA ALA A 38 -0.49 15.78 9.52
C ALA A 38 -0.87 16.21 10.96
N ALA A 39 -0.01 15.96 11.96
CA ALA A 39 -0.04 16.45 13.34
C ALA A 39 -1.45 16.77 13.89
N GLY A 40 -2.09 15.79 14.56
CA GLY A 40 -3.37 16.03 15.24
C GLY A 40 -4.49 15.04 14.92
N CYS A 41 -4.20 13.88 14.33
CA CYS A 41 -5.20 12.83 14.19
C CYS A 41 -5.52 12.23 15.58
N THR A 42 -6.67 12.60 16.14
CA THR A 42 -7.30 11.82 17.21
C THR A 42 -7.82 10.50 16.65
N VAL A 43 -8.08 9.52 17.51
CA VAL A 43 -8.66 8.23 17.08
C VAL A 43 -9.95 8.43 16.27
N GLU A 44 -10.78 9.41 16.65
CA GLU A 44 -12.02 9.75 15.95
C GLU A 44 -11.79 10.47 14.61
N GLY A 45 -10.70 11.25 14.49
CA GLY A 45 -10.34 11.97 13.26
C GLY A 45 -9.60 11.09 12.24
N LEU A 46 -8.98 10.00 12.70
CA LEU A 46 -8.13 9.13 11.89
C LEU A 46 -8.82 8.59 10.61
N PRO A 47 -10.08 8.11 10.65
CA PRO A 47 -10.75 7.61 9.44
C PRO A 47 -10.90 8.69 8.35
N LYS A 48 -11.25 9.92 8.74
CA LYS A 48 -11.39 11.05 7.80
C LYS A 48 -10.03 11.44 7.21
N ALA A 49 -9.00 11.47 8.04
CA ALA A 49 -7.63 11.75 7.60
C ALA A 49 -7.12 10.69 6.61
N ILE A 50 -7.41 9.42 6.85
CA ILE A 50 -7.05 8.32 5.92
C ILE A 50 -7.75 8.52 4.57
N VAL A 51 -9.07 8.76 4.54
CA VAL A 51 -9.80 8.97 3.27
C VAL A 51 -9.23 10.16 2.50
N TRP A 52 -9.00 11.28 3.19
CA TRP A 52 -8.43 12.47 2.57
C TRP A 52 -7.02 12.21 2.02
N LEU A 53 -6.14 11.58 2.81
CA LEU A 53 -4.78 11.23 2.40
C LEU A 53 -4.77 10.25 1.24
N LEU A 54 -5.62 9.21 1.25
CA LEU A 54 -5.73 8.28 0.13
C LEU A 54 -6.10 9.00 -1.18
N GLY A 55 -6.90 10.07 -1.11
CA GLY A 55 -7.19 10.94 -2.25
C GLY A 55 -5.95 11.65 -2.83
N THR A 56 -4.85 11.74 -2.08
CA THR A 56 -3.58 12.33 -2.54
C THR A 56 -2.63 11.33 -3.20
N PHE A 57 -2.94 10.02 -3.16
CA PHE A 57 -2.12 8.99 -3.78
C PHE A 57 -2.36 8.96 -5.29
N LEU A 58 -1.46 9.57 -6.04
CA LEU A 58 -1.51 9.59 -7.49
C LEU A 58 -1.28 8.18 -8.07
N PRO A 59 -2.02 7.76 -9.12
CA PRO A 59 -1.85 6.45 -9.76
C PRO A 59 -0.41 6.18 -10.23
N GLN A 60 0.34 7.21 -10.63
CA GLN A 60 1.76 7.07 -10.97
C GLN A 60 2.62 6.68 -9.76
N LYS A 61 2.34 7.21 -8.57
CA LYS A 61 3.08 6.87 -7.34
C LYS A 61 2.91 5.38 -7.02
N CYS A 62 1.68 4.88 -7.09
CA CYS A 62 1.38 3.47 -6.86
C CYS A 62 2.03 2.55 -7.90
N ARG A 63 2.06 2.98 -9.18
CA ARG A 63 2.81 2.24 -10.22
C ARG A 63 4.30 2.16 -9.92
N ASN A 64 4.90 3.26 -9.44
CA ASN A 64 6.32 3.25 -9.08
C ASN A 64 6.61 2.30 -7.91
N ASP A 65 5.68 2.16 -6.95
CA ASP A 65 5.80 1.20 -5.85
C ASP A 65 5.73 -0.25 -6.33
N LEU A 66 4.84 -0.55 -7.29
CA LEU A 66 4.80 -1.85 -7.95
C LEU A 66 6.11 -2.16 -8.68
N VAL A 67 6.64 -1.21 -9.45
CA VAL A 67 7.92 -1.37 -10.16
C VAL A 67 9.07 -1.58 -9.18
N ALA A 68 9.14 -0.78 -8.11
CA ALA A 68 10.20 -0.87 -7.12
C ALA A 68 10.18 -2.22 -6.38
N ALA A 69 9.00 -2.80 -6.16
CA ALA A 69 8.84 -4.14 -5.59
C ALA A 69 9.00 -5.29 -6.62
N GLY A 70 9.34 -5.00 -7.88
CA GLY A 70 9.59 -6.00 -8.92
C GLY A 70 8.36 -6.47 -9.70
N TYR A 71 7.21 -5.80 -9.56
CA TYR A 71 5.95 -6.09 -10.30
C TYR A 71 5.74 -5.16 -11.50
N GLY A 72 6.79 -4.45 -11.92
CA GLY A 72 6.78 -3.63 -13.12
C GLY A 72 6.79 -4.48 -14.41
N PRO A 73 6.47 -3.88 -15.56
CA PRO A 73 6.72 -4.54 -16.84
C PRO A 73 8.22 -4.84 -16.98
N THR A 74 8.53 -6.07 -17.40
CA THR A 74 9.84 -6.46 -17.94
C THR A 74 10.11 -5.81 -19.28
#